data_AF-A0A7X9KZ76-F1
#
_entry.id   AF-A0A7X9KZ76-F1
#
_cell.length_a   1.000
_cell.length_b   1.000
_cell.length_c   1.000
_cell.angle_alpha   90.00
_cell.angle_beta   90.00
_cell.angle_gamma   90.00
#
_symmetry.space_group_name_H-M   'P 1'
#
loop_
_entity.id
_entity.type
_entity.pdbx_description
1 polymer ?
#
loop_
_entity_poly.entity_id
_entity_poly.type
_entity_poly.pdbx_seq_one_letter_code
_entity_poly.pdbx_strand_id
1 'polypeptide(L)'
;MFSKLVNRFYYGKSGKGDYTRGDMPKNRIELFFTTLKVRFSALIRLNLIYFVVWLPMILVLMNAVTLWIGGLSTLNEMAANLSVDEIAIRTAEFKVFQHSLILRTLLYLVPCILITGPVTAGVSYDVRNWARDQHAFLWSDFKDALKENWKQALGISAITSVLPLLSYLCYYFYGQMARNNIVFYVPLILALLAALMWWLALTYFYFLIIGYKLKFKDVIRNGFLLAIARFPQTLIIKLMSLIPIAIGVIIATFVGIQWGMLVPIAFYFIIGFSLMRFIYASYAVAVFDKLLNPRIEGAPINMGLRDDKYNEIEEEIKAGMKEENAVYIEVEDDEPKVDL
;
A
#
# COMPACT_ATOMS: atom_id res chain seq x y z
N MET A 1 -18.39 -12.55 -29.04
CA MET A 1 -17.50 -11.57 -28.35
C MET A 1 -17.45 -11.78 -26.83
N PHE A 2 -18.58 -11.97 -26.14
CA PHE A 2 -18.63 -12.15 -24.68
C PHE A 2 -17.78 -13.31 -24.15
N SER A 3 -17.81 -14.48 -24.80
CA SER A 3 -16.97 -15.63 -24.38
C SER A 3 -15.47 -15.32 -24.44
N LYS A 4 -14.97 -14.63 -25.46
CA LYS A 4 -13.55 -14.19 -25.53
C LYS A 4 -13.21 -13.15 -24.46
N LEU A 5 -14.14 -12.25 -24.15
CA LEU A 5 -13.97 -11.22 -23.13
C LEU A 5 -13.95 -11.85 -21.72
N VAL A 6 -14.83 -12.82 -21.47
CA VAL A 6 -14.89 -13.66 -20.27
C VAL A 6 -13.65 -14.55 -20.16
N ASN A 7 -13.17 -15.15 -21.25
CA ASN A 7 -11.96 -15.98 -21.22
C ASN A 7 -10.71 -15.14 -20.94
N ARG A 8 -10.62 -13.94 -21.55
CA ARG A 8 -9.54 -12.97 -21.29
C ARG A 8 -9.63 -12.38 -19.88
N PHE A 9 -10.84 -12.25 -19.36
CA PHE A 9 -11.11 -11.92 -17.96
C PHE A 9 -10.57 -13.07 -17.08
N TYR A 10 -10.99 -14.33 -17.27
CA TYR A 10 -10.64 -15.46 -16.41
C TYR A 10 -9.17 -15.90 -16.48
N TYR A 11 -8.56 -15.97 -17.66
CA TYR A 11 -7.23 -16.58 -17.87
C TYR A 11 -6.14 -15.58 -18.30
N GLY A 12 -6.47 -14.30 -18.49
CA GLY A 12 -5.57 -13.38 -19.21
C GLY A 12 -5.42 -13.80 -20.68
N LYS A 13 -4.53 -13.15 -21.44
CA LYS A 13 -4.20 -13.63 -22.80
C LYS A 13 -3.51 -15.00 -22.69
N SER A 14 -4.27 -16.07 -22.83
CA SER A 14 -3.74 -17.42 -22.94
C SER A 14 -3.11 -17.62 -24.32
N GLY A 15 -1.81 -17.97 -24.37
CA GLY A 15 -1.18 -18.54 -25.57
C GLY A 15 -0.35 -17.61 -26.46
N LYS A 16 0.11 -16.45 -25.98
CA LYS A 16 1.22 -15.73 -26.62
C LYS A 16 2.22 -15.31 -25.56
N GLY A 17 3.47 -15.73 -25.70
CA GLY A 17 4.58 -15.00 -25.11
C GLY A 17 4.55 -13.63 -25.78
N ASP A 18 3.91 -12.65 -25.14
CA ASP A 18 3.60 -11.34 -25.72
C ASP A 18 4.87 -10.45 -25.85
N TYR A 19 6.06 -11.00 -25.60
CA TYR A 19 7.34 -10.33 -25.75
C TYR A 19 8.27 -11.17 -26.62
N THR A 20 8.86 -10.57 -27.66
CA THR A 20 10.21 -10.99 -28.05
C THR A 20 11.14 -10.67 -26.88
N ARG A 21 12.30 -11.34 -26.74
CA ARG A 21 13.22 -11.01 -25.62
C ARG A 21 13.58 -9.52 -25.58
N GLY A 22 13.50 -8.82 -26.72
CA GLY A 22 13.67 -7.39 -26.87
C GLY A 22 12.51 -6.51 -26.35
N ASP A 23 11.28 -7.01 -26.24
CA ASP A 23 10.11 -6.19 -25.88
C ASP A 23 9.78 -6.21 -24.38
N MET A 24 10.54 -6.97 -23.58
CA MET A 24 10.34 -7.05 -22.13
C MET A 24 10.58 -5.68 -21.47
N PRO A 25 9.92 -5.39 -20.34
CA PRO A 25 10.09 -4.13 -19.62
C PRO A 25 11.55 -3.85 -19.25
N LYS A 26 12.01 -2.61 -19.45
CA LYS A 26 13.40 -2.20 -19.20
C LYS A 26 13.67 -1.95 -17.72
N ASN A 27 12.66 -1.47 -17.00
CA ASN A 27 12.79 -1.12 -15.59
C ASN A 27 11.54 -1.48 -14.78
N ARG A 28 11.65 -1.40 -13.45
CA ARG A 28 10.58 -1.77 -12.51
C ARG A 28 9.31 -0.94 -12.63
N ILE A 29 9.43 0.32 -13.05
CA ILE A 29 8.30 1.22 -13.22
C ILE A 29 7.50 0.81 -14.46
N GLU A 30 8.20 0.56 -15.56
CA GLU A 30 7.60 0.05 -16.80
C GLU A 30 6.93 -1.30 -16.55
N LEU A 31 7.60 -2.21 -15.84
CA LEU A 31 7.03 -3.50 -15.45
C LEU A 31 5.75 -3.30 -14.60
N PHE A 32 5.78 -2.44 -13.59
CA PHE A 32 4.61 -2.15 -12.76
C PHE A 32 3.41 -1.70 -13.59
N PHE A 33 3.57 -0.69 -14.47
CA PHE A 33 2.44 -0.19 -15.26
C PHE A 33 1.98 -1.18 -16.33
N THR A 34 2.90 -1.96 -16.88
CA THR A 34 2.61 -3.01 -17.85
C THR A 34 1.77 -4.12 -17.21
N THR A 35 2.24 -4.66 -16.09
CA THR A 35 1.49 -5.66 -15.31
C THR A 35 0.16 -5.08 -14.80
N LEU A 36 0.13 -3.84 -14.33
CA LEU A 36 -1.10 -3.19 -13.85
C LEU A 36 -2.17 -3.16 -14.95
N LYS A 37 -1.80 -2.79 -16.19
CA LYS A 37 -2.72 -2.78 -17.33
C LYS A 37 -3.20 -4.19 -17.69
N VAL A 38 -2.29 -5.16 -17.75
CA VAL A 38 -2.59 -6.55 -18.13
C VAL A 38 -3.45 -7.26 -17.07
N ARG A 39 -3.13 -7.05 -15.79
CA ARG A 39 -3.76 -7.72 -14.64
C ARG A 39 -4.81 -6.86 -13.94
N PHE A 40 -5.21 -5.72 -14.51
CA PHE A 40 -6.18 -4.80 -13.91
C PHE A 40 -7.47 -5.51 -13.44
N SER A 41 -8.02 -6.36 -14.30
CA SER A 41 -9.21 -7.14 -13.97
C SER A 41 -8.97 -8.20 -12.88
N ALA A 42 -7.79 -8.82 -12.86
CA ALA A 42 -7.43 -9.78 -11.83
C ALA A 42 -7.24 -9.07 -10.47
N LEU A 43 -6.68 -7.86 -10.46
CA LEU A 43 -6.58 -7.02 -9.27
C LEU A 43 -7.96 -6.67 -8.70
N ILE A 44 -8.97 -6.38 -9.54
CA ILE A 44 -10.35 -6.16 -9.05
C ILE A 44 -10.91 -7.43 -8.39
N ARG A 45 -10.74 -8.61 -8.99
CA ARG A 45 -11.22 -9.86 -8.37
C ARG A 45 -10.51 -10.16 -7.06
N LEU A 46 -9.19 -9.98 -7.04
CA LEU A 46 -8.41 -10.12 -5.81
C LEU A 46 -8.86 -9.12 -4.75
N ASN A 47 -9.22 -7.90 -5.15
CA ASN A 47 -9.76 -6.88 -4.26
C ASN A 47 -11.05 -7.35 -3.60
N LEU A 48 -11.99 -7.91 -4.37
CA LEU A 48 -13.26 -8.40 -3.84
C LEU A 48 -13.07 -9.53 -2.82
N ILE A 49 -12.15 -10.46 -3.07
CA ILE A 49 -11.80 -11.51 -2.10
C ILE A 49 -11.24 -10.88 -0.83
N TYR A 50 -10.32 -9.93 -0.97
CA TYR A 50 -9.69 -9.30 0.18
C TYR A 50 -10.65 -8.41 0.98
N PHE A 51 -11.55 -7.71 0.29
CA PHE A 51 -12.54 -6.80 0.86
C PHE A 51 -13.46 -7.49 1.87
N VAL A 52 -13.89 -8.73 1.58
CA VAL A 52 -14.77 -9.51 2.47
C VAL A 52 -14.21 -9.61 3.88
N VAL A 53 -12.90 -9.78 4.00
CA VAL A 53 -12.23 -10.01 5.29
C VAL A 53 -12.06 -8.69 6.07
N TRP A 54 -12.13 -7.55 5.37
CA TRP A 54 -12.15 -6.22 5.98
C TRP A 54 -13.55 -5.73 6.35
N LEU A 55 -14.64 -6.43 5.99
CA LEU A 55 -16.01 -6.02 6.32
C LEU A 55 -16.22 -5.75 7.81
N PRO A 56 -15.75 -6.58 8.76
CA PRO A 56 -15.91 -6.29 10.18
C PRO A 56 -15.24 -4.97 10.60
N MET A 57 -14.04 -4.68 10.09
CA MET A 57 -13.38 -3.39 10.31
C MET A 57 -14.24 -2.25 9.76
N ILE A 58 -14.72 -2.38 8.53
CA ILE A 58 -15.50 -1.32 7.86
C ILE A 58 -16.75 -1.00 8.68
N LEU A 59 -17.46 -2.01 9.18
CA LEU A 59 -18.64 -1.81 10.03
C LEU A 59 -18.31 -1.08 11.34
N VAL A 60 -17.20 -1.45 12.00
CA VAL A 60 -16.73 -0.78 13.22
C VAL A 60 -16.38 0.69 12.94
N LEU A 61 -15.67 0.96 11.83
CA LEU A 61 -15.31 2.33 11.44
C LEU A 61 -16.55 3.16 11.05
N MET A 62 -17.50 2.56 10.32
CA MET A 62 -18.76 3.23 9.99
C MET A 62 -19.55 3.59 11.25
N ASN A 63 -19.68 2.67 12.22
CA ASN A 63 -20.32 2.98 13.50
C ASN A 63 -19.60 4.12 14.23
N ALA A 64 -18.27 4.09 14.27
CA ALA A 64 -17.47 5.14 14.89
C ALA A 64 -17.70 6.51 14.25
N VAL A 65 -17.72 6.57 12.91
CA VAL A 65 -17.96 7.82 12.17
C VAL A 65 -19.38 8.33 12.38
N THR A 66 -20.41 7.47 12.34
CA THR A 66 -21.79 7.88 12.62
C THR A 66 -21.93 8.47 14.03
N LEU A 67 -21.33 7.83 15.04
CA LEU A 67 -21.35 8.34 16.41
C LEU A 67 -20.56 9.65 16.54
N TRP A 68 -19.43 9.79 15.84
CA TRP A 68 -18.67 11.03 15.80
C TRP A 68 -19.49 12.18 15.22
N ILE A 69 -20.14 11.98 14.09
CA ILE A 69 -21.00 12.98 13.45
C ILE A 69 -22.16 13.36 14.37
N GLY A 70 -22.83 12.39 15.00
CA GLY A 70 -23.90 12.64 15.95
C GLY A 70 -23.43 13.43 17.18
N GLY A 71 -22.25 13.12 17.71
CA GLY A 71 -21.65 13.88 18.82
C GLY A 71 -21.26 15.31 18.42
N LEU A 72 -20.90 15.54 17.16
CA LEU A 72 -20.60 16.89 16.67
C LEU A 72 -21.88 17.71 16.41
N SER A 73 -22.95 17.09 15.90
CA SER A 73 -24.21 17.78 15.67
C SER A 73 -24.86 18.23 16.97
N THR A 74 -24.82 17.40 18.03
CA THR A 74 -25.33 17.79 19.35
C THR A 74 -24.58 19.00 19.92
N LEU A 75 -23.26 19.07 19.72
CA LEU A 75 -22.49 20.26 20.11
C LEU A 75 -22.92 21.52 19.34
N ASN A 76 -23.09 21.42 18.02
CA ASN A 76 -23.43 22.56 17.17
C ASN A 76 -24.85 23.10 17.44
N GLU A 77 -25.83 22.22 17.64
CA GLU A 77 -27.22 22.61 17.92
C GLU A 77 -27.36 23.30 19.29
N MET A 78 -26.52 22.91 20.24
CA MET A 78 -26.56 23.45 21.61
C MET A 78 -25.73 24.72 21.78
N ALA A 79 -24.76 25.01 20.90
CA ALA A 79 -23.89 26.18 21.01
C ALA A 79 -24.58 27.53 20.72
N ALA A 80 -25.81 27.53 20.18
CA ALA A 80 -26.48 28.76 19.75
C ALA A 80 -27.01 29.65 20.90
N ASN A 81 -27.15 29.13 22.14
CA ASN A 81 -27.80 29.85 23.24
C ASN A 81 -27.16 29.64 24.64
N LEU A 82 -25.90 29.20 24.73
CA LEU A 82 -25.26 28.86 26.00
C LEU A 82 -24.36 29.98 26.53
N SER A 83 -24.31 30.12 27.86
CA SER A 83 -23.35 30.99 28.55
C SER A 83 -21.91 30.45 28.46
N VAL A 84 -20.92 31.30 28.73
CA VAL A 84 -19.49 30.94 28.65
C VAL A 84 -19.13 29.75 29.54
N ASP A 85 -19.72 29.67 30.73
CA ASP A 85 -19.46 28.59 31.69
C ASP A 85 -20.05 27.26 31.20
N GLU A 86 -21.23 27.29 30.59
CA GLU A 86 -21.85 26.10 30.00
C GLU A 86 -21.05 25.57 28.80
N ILE A 87 -20.48 26.47 27.97
CA ILE A 87 -19.61 26.08 26.86
C ILE A 87 -18.36 25.33 27.37
N ALA A 88 -17.77 25.78 28.48
CA ALA A 88 -16.61 25.14 29.08
C ALA A 88 -16.93 23.72 29.57
N ILE A 89 -18.06 23.55 30.27
CA ILE A 89 -18.53 22.24 30.75
C ILE A 89 -18.78 21.29 29.55
N ARG A 90 -19.48 21.74 28.52
CA ARG A 90 -19.78 20.91 27.33
C ARG A 90 -18.54 20.54 26.53
N THR A 91 -17.57 21.44 26.44
CA THR A 91 -16.28 21.15 25.81
C THR A 91 -15.53 20.05 26.57
N ALA A 92 -15.62 20.02 27.91
CA ALA A 92 -15.04 18.96 28.72
C ALA A 92 -15.78 17.62 28.51
N GLU A 93 -17.11 17.61 28.50
CA GLU A 93 -17.91 16.41 28.22
C GLU A 93 -17.61 15.83 26.83
N PHE A 94 -17.49 16.68 25.81
CA PHE A 94 -17.16 16.22 24.47
C PHE A 94 -15.78 15.57 24.41
N LYS A 95 -14.77 16.12 25.09
CA LYS A 95 -13.43 15.48 25.17
C LYS A 95 -13.50 14.08 25.79
N VAL A 96 -14.34 13.89 26.80
CA VAL A 96 -14.59 12.57 27.43
C VAL A 96 -15.27 11.63 26.43
N PHE A 97 -16.29 12.11 25.71
CA PHE A 97 -16.95 11.36 24.64
C PHE A 97 -15.99 10.96 23.52
N GLN A 98 -15.15 11.88 23.03
CA GLN A 98 -14.15 11.60 22.01
C GLN A 98 -13.18 10.50 22.45
N HIS A 99 -12.69 10.59 23.69
CA HIS A 99 -11.80 9.59 24.24
C HIS A 99 -12.45 8.20 24.33
N SER A 100 -13.67 8.13 24.88
CA SER A 100 -14.39 6.86 25.03
C SER A 100 -14.73 6.23 23.68
N LEU A 101 -15.12 7.05 22.69
CA LEU A 101 -15.40 6.58 21.33
C LEU A 101 -14.13 6.01 20.68
N ILE A 102 -13.01 6.74 20.72
CA ILE A 102 -11.74 6.27 20.12
C ILE A 102 -11.28 4.95 20.78
N LEU A 103 -11.31 4.86 22.11
CA LEU A 103 -10.93 3.62 22.81
C LEU A 103 -11.82 2.44 22.43
N ARG A 104 -13.15 2.63 22.43
CA ARG A 104 -14.10 1.58 22.05
C ARG A 104 -13.87 1.13 20.61
N THR A 105 -13.65 2.06 19.68
CA THR A 105 -13.36 1.74 18.28
C THR A 105 -12.06 0.96 18.15
N LEU A 106 -10.97 1.40 18.77
CA LEU A 106 -9.68 0.71 18.70
C LEU A 106 -9.76 -0.69 19.30
N LEU A 107 -10.50 -0.88 20.40
CA LEU A 107 -10.73 -2.19 21.00
C LEU A 107 -11.47 -3.14 20.06
N TYR A 108 -12.54 -2.68 19.40
CA TYR A 108 -13.27 -3.49 18.42
C TYR A 108 -12.49 -3.77 17.14
N LEU A 109 -11.53 -2.91 16.77
CA LEU A 109 -10.64 -3.15 15.64
C LEU A 109 -9.64 -4.29 15.89
N VAL A 110 -9.34 -4.63 17.14
CA VAL A 110 -8.39 -5.71 17.47
C VAL A 110 -8.78 -7.05 16.81
N PRO A 111 -9.97 -7.63 17.06
CA PRO A 111 -10.36 -8.88 16.41
C PRO A 111 -10.57 -8.72 14.89
N CYS A 112 -11.02 -7.54 14.44
CA CYS A 112 -11.27 -7.28 13.01
C CYS A 112 -9.99 -7.29 12.17
N ILE A 113 -8.90 -6.72 12.69
CA ILE A 113 -7.58 -6.71 12.01
C ILE A 113 -6.90 -8.07 12.20
N LEU A 114 -7.03 -8.70 13.37
CA LEU A 114 -6.38 -9.99 13.66
C LEU A 114 -6.71 -11.05 12.61
N ILE A 115 -7.99 -11.22 12.25
CA ILE A 115 -8.45 -12.25 11.31
C ILE A 115 -7.92 -12.07 9.88
N THR A 116 -7.44 -10.86 9.53
CA THR A 116 -7.00 -10.53 8.17
C THR A 116 -5.67 -11.17 7.78
N GLY A 117 -4.82 -11.50 8.75
CA GLY A 117 -3.43 -11.92 8.52
C GLY A 117 -3.26 -13.02 7.47
N PRO A 118 -3.85 -14.21 7.65
CA PRO A 118 -3.72 -15.31 6.70
C PRO A 118 -4.14 -14.92 5.26
N VAL A 119 -5.22 -14.14 5.14
CA VAL A 119 -5.71 -13.68 3.84
C VAL A 119 -4.76 -12.68 3.22
N THR A 120 -4.19 -11.77 4.02
CA THR A 120 -3.15 -10.85 3.56
C THR A 120 -1.92 -11.60 3.03
N ALA A 121 -1.55 -12.75 3.61
CA ALA A 121 -0.46 -13.57 3.07
C ALA A 121 -0.79 -14.16 1.70
N GLY A 122 -2.00 -14.73 1.54
CA GLY A 122 -2.47 -15.22 0.24
C GLY A 122 -2.51 -14.12 -0.83
N VAL A 123 -3.12 -12.97 -0.52
CA VAL A 123 -3.15 -11.81 -1.44
C VAL A 123 -1.75 -11.35 -1.80
N SER A 124 -0.84 -11.28 -0.81
CA SER A 124 0.54 -10.86 -1.02
C SER A 124 1.30 -11.81 -1.94
N TYR A 125 0.95 -13.10 -1.96
CA TYR A 125 1.54 -14.09 -2.86
C TYR A 125 1.22 -13.79 -4.32
N ASP A 126 -0.05 -13.61 -4.64
CA ASP A 126 -0.49 -13.33 -6.00
C ASP A 126 0.11 -12.02 -6.53
N VAL A 127 0.00 -10.93 -5.76
CA VAL A 127 0.53 -9.62 -6.21
C VAL A 127 2.06 -9.60 -6.31
N ARG A 128 2.77 -10.38 -5.49
CA ARG A 128 4.24 -10.51 -5.59
C ARG A 128 4.64 -11.21 -6.87
N ASN A 129 3.94 -12.30 -7.22
CA ASN A 129 4.21 -13.03 -8.45
C ASN A 129 3.87 -12.17 -9.67
N TRP A 130 2.75 -11.47 -9.65
CA TRP A 130 2.42 -10.52 -10.72
C TRP A 130 3.46 -9.40 -10.82
N ALA A 131 3.96 -8.87 -9.70
CA ALA A 131 5.03 -7.86 -9.69
C ALA A 131 6.37 -8.34 -10.27
N ARG A 132 6.53 -9.65 -10.47
CA ARG A 132 7.69 -10.31 -11.10
C ARG A 132 7.36 -10.84 -12.51
N ASP A 133 6.21 -10.44 -13.06
CA ASP A 133 5.60 -10.96 -14.29
C ASP A 133 5.40 -12.49 -14.32
N GLN A 134 5.23 -13.09 -13.15
CA GLN A 134 4.97 -14.53 -13.04
C GLN A 134 3.47 -14.81 -13.06
N HIS A 135 3.11 -15.93 -13.68
CA HIS A 135 1.76 -16.44 -13.61
C HIS A 135 1.45 -16.87 -12.17
N ALA A 136 0.28 -16.46 -11.66
CA ALA A 136 -0.29 -16.97 -10.42
C ALA A 136 -1.77 -17.22 -10.64
N PHE A 137 -2.23 -18.42 -10.30
CA PHE A 137 -3.64 -18.77 -10.31
C PHE A 137 -4.31 -18.17 -9.07
N LEU A 138 -5.22 -17.23 -9.30
CA LEU A 138 -5.84 -16.40 -8.26
C LEU A 138 -6.48 -17.17 -7.10
N TRP A 139 -6.87 -18.44 -7.28
CA TRP A 139 -7.63 -19.19 -6.28
C TRP A 139 -6.86 -20.35 -5.66
N SER A 140 -6.19 -21.17 -6.46
CA SER A 140 -5.36 -22.27 -5.93
C SER A 140 -4.17 -21.72 -5.16
N ASP A 141 -3.40 -20.84 -5.80
CA ASP A 141 -2.14 -20.37 -5.26
C ASP A 141 -2.38 -19.47 -4.04
N PHE A 142 -3.43 -18.64 -4.10
CA PHE A 142 -3.93 -17.87 -2.97
C PHE A 142 -4.22 -18.77 -1.75
N LYS A 143 -4.99 -19.85 -1.94
CA LYS A 143 -5.39 -20.75 -0.84
C LYS A 143 -4.21 -21.51 -0.28
N ASP A 144 -3.29 -21.93 -1.13
CA ASP A 144 -2.10 -22.67 -0.72
C ASP A 144 -1.18 -21.75 0.08
N ALA A 145 -0.91 -20.54 -0.42
CA ALA A 145 -0.10 -19.55 0.30
C ALA A 145 -0.74 -19.13 1.63
N LEU A 146 -2.07 -18.98 1.68
CA LEU A 146 -2.80 -18.71 2.92
C LEU A 146 -2.58 -19.84 3.93
N LYS A 147 -2.77 -21.09 3.52
CA LYS A 147 -2.66 -22.27 4.40
C LYS A 147 -1.23 -22.60 4.81
N GLU A 148 -0.23 -22.30 3.99
CA GLU A 148 1.16 -22.53 4.33
C GLU A 148 1.64 -21.52 5.38
N ASN A 149 1.20 -20.26 5.27
CA ASN A 149 1.76 -19.14 6.00
C ASN A 149 0.87 -18.58 7.13
N TRP A 150 -0.31 -19.16 7.36
CA TRP A 150 -1.32 -18.61 8.26
C TRP A 150 -0.80 -18.27 9.66
N LYS A 151 0.08 -19.08 10.26
CA LYS A 151 0.59 -18.85 11.62
C LYS A 151 1.45 -17.59 11.72
N GLN A 152 2.41 -17.46 10.80
CA GLN A 152 3.27 -16.28 10.77
C GLN A 152 2.48 -15.04 10.40
N ALA A 153 1.58 -15.16 9.43
CA ALA A 153 0.71 -14.09 8.99
C ALA A 153 -0.24 -13.61 10.11
N LEU A 154 -0.82 -14.54 10.87
CA LEU A 154 -1.64 -14.24 12.05
C LEU A 154 -0.83 -13.57 13.16
N GLY A 155 0.44 -13.97 13.35
CA GLY A 155 1.34 -13.30 14.29
C GLY A 155 1.59 -11.83 13.92
N ILE A 156 1.78 -11.53 12.62
CA ILE A 156 1.93 -10.15 12.14
C ILE A 156 0.63 -9.36 12.32
N SER A 157 -0.52 -9.94 11.97
CA SER A 157 -1.82 -9.24 12.14
C SER A 157 -2.19 -9.04 13.61
N ALA A 158 -1.80 -9.95 14.51
CA ALA A 158 -2.01 -9.80 15.95
C ALA A 158 -1.27 -8.60 16.53
N ILE A 159 0.01 -8.43 16.16
CA ILE A 159 0.76 -7.25 16.60
C ILE A 159 0.17 -6.00 15.94
N THR A 160 -0.16 -6.06 14.64
CA THR A 160 -0.74 -4.93 13.89
C THR A 160 -2.09 -4.50 14.44
N SER A 161 -2.90 -5.42 14.99
CA SER A 161 -4.22 -5.11 15.51
C SER A 161 -4.18 -4.44 16.88
N VAL A 162 -3.24 -4.85 17.74
CA VAL A 162 -3.08 -4.32 19.10
C VAL A 162 -2.30 -3.00 19.10
N LEU A 163 -1.38 -2.80 18.16
CA LEU A 163 -0.46 -1.67 18.18
C LEU A 163 -1.14 -0.28 18.13
N PRO A 164 -2.19 -0.03 17.33
CA PRO A 164 -2.89 1.25 17.35
C PRO A 164 -3.54 1.55 18.71
N LEU A 165 -4.11 0.53 19.36
CA LEU A 165 -4.68 0.64 20.71
C LEU A 165 -3.60 1.04 21.72
N LEU A 166 -2.48 0.33 21.75
CA LEU A 166 -1.37 0.64 22.65
C LEU A 166 -0.78 2.03 22.37
N SER A 167 -0.64 2.40 21.09
CA SER A 167 -0.11 3.71 20.69
C SER A 167 -1.03 4.84 21.17
N TYR A 168 -2.35 4.66 21.04
CA TYR A 168 -3.32 5.62 21.56
C TYR A 168 -3.31 5.71 23.08
N LEU A 169 -3.21 4.59 23.80
CA LEU A 169 -3.10 4.58 25.25
C LEU A 169 -1.83 5.29 25.72
N CYS A 170 -0.69 4.99 25.12
CA CYS A 170 0.57 5.70 25.39
C CYS A 170 0.44 7.20 25.10
N TYR A 171 -0.15 7.57 23.96
CA TYR A 171 -0.42 8.96 23.61
C TYR A 171 -1.27 9.67 24.67
N TYR A 172 -2.37 9.05 25.08
CA TYR A 172 -3.29 9.63 26.04
C TYR A 172 -2.65 9.75 27.43
N PHE A 173 -2.12 8.67 28.00
CA PHE A 173 -1.57 8.67 29.36
C PHE A 173 -0.31 9.52 29.48
N TYR A 174 0.70 9.28 28.63
CA TYR A 174 1.95 10.03 28.71
C TYR A 174 1.76 11.49 28.26
N GLY A 175 0.83 11.76 27.33
CA GLY A 175 0.49 13.13 26.94
C GLY A 175 -0.12 13.94 28.09
N GLN A 176 -0.95 13.32 28.94
CA GLN A 176 -1.50 13.98 30.13
C GLN A 176 -0.41 14.20 31.18
N MET A 177 0.43 13.21 31.44
CA MET A 177 1.53 13.34 32.42
C MET A 177 2.58 14.37 31.97
N ALA A 178 2.83 14.47 30.66
CA ALA A 178 3.78 15.41 30.07
C ALA A 178 3.43 16.88 30.31
N ARG A 179 2.15 17.20 30.59
CA ARG A 179 1.72 18.55 30.96
C ARG A 179 2.32 19.01 32.29
N ASN A 180 2.57 18.08 33.20
CA ASN A 180 3.12 18.35 34.52
C ASN A 180 4.63 18.12 34.57
N ASN A 181 5.15 17.19 33.75
CA ASN A 181 6.58 16.87 33.72
C ASN A 181 7.04 16.45 32.32
N ILE A 182 7.95 17.22 31.73
CA ILE A 182 8.47 17.04 30.37
C ILE A 182 9.13 15.65 30.14
N VAL A 183 9.60 14.97 31.20
CA VAL A 183 10.22 13.64 31.10
C VAL A 183 9.28 12.62 30.46
N PHE A 184 7.96 12.76 30.62
CA PHE A 184 6.99 11.85 30.02
C PHE A 184 6.86 11.98 28.49
N TYR A 185 7.47 12.98 27.86
CA TYR A 185 7.64 12.99 26.40
C TYR A 185 8.57 11.88 25.90
N VAL A 186 9.51 11.40 26.71
CA VAL A 186 10.44 10.32 26.32
C VAL A 186 9.70 9.00 26.01
N PRO A 187 8.94 8.39 26.94
CA PRO A 187 8.19 7.18 26.65
C PRO A 187 7.12 7.39 25.57
N LEU A 188 6.55 8.60 25.47
CA LEU A 188 5.60 8.95 24.41
C LEU A 188 6.24 8.88 23.01
N ILE A 189 7.36 9.57 22.81
CA ILE A 189 8.06 9.60 21.51
C ILE A 189 8.54 8.20 21.14
N LEU A 190 9.08 7.44 22.10
CA LEU A 190 9.52 6.06 21.86
C LEU A 190 8.36 5.15 21.43
N ALA A 191 7.18 5.27 22.06
CA ALA A 191 6.00 4.50 21.67
C ALA A 191 5.53 4.85 20.25
N LEU A 192 5.48 6.14 19.91
CA LEU A 192 5.08 6.60 18.58
C LEU A 192 6.09 6.21 17.49
N LEU A 193 7.40 6.28 17.80
CA LEU A 193 8.45 5.82 16.89
C LEU A 193 8.36 4.31 16.67
N ALA A 194 8.12 3.52 17.70
CA ALA A 194 7.92 2.07 17.56
C ALA A 194 6.71 1.75 16.66
N ALA A 195 5.60 2.48 16.84
CA ALA A 195 4.41 2.35 16.01
C ALA A 195 4.68 2.73 14.54
N LEU A 196 5.38 3.84 14.32
CA LEU A 196 5.81 4.28 12.99
C LEU A 196 6.69 3.23 12.32
N MET A 197 7.71 2.73 13.03
CA MET A 197 8.62 1.72 12.50
C MET A 197 7.90 0.43 12.15
N TRP A 198 6.92 0.00 12.96
CA TRP A 198 6.08 -1.15 12.62
C TRP A 198 5.26 -0.91 11.37
N TRP A 199 4.62 0.27 11.25
CA TRP A 199 3.83 0.64 10.08
C TRP A 199 4.66 0.65 8.79
N LEU A 200 5.91 1.10 8.85
CA LEU A 200 6.87 1.05 7.74
C LEU A 200 7.30 -0.39 7.42
N ALA A 201 7.68 -1.18 8.43
CA ALA A 201 8.12 -2.57 8.27
C ALA A 201 7.03 -3.51 7.75
N LEU A 202 5.76 -3.20 8.01
CA LEU A 202 4.59 -3.91 7.47
C LEU A 202 4.52 -3.92 5.93
N THR A 203 5.27 -3.03 5.27
CA THR A 203 5.48 -3.07 3.80
C THR A 203 6.16 -4.36 3.37
N TYR A 204 7.05 -4.92 4.21
CA TYR A 204 7.91 -6.05 3.86
C TYR A 204 7.49 -7.37 4.49
N PHE A 205 6.90 -7.36 5.70
CA PHE A 205 6.65 -8.58 6.48
C PHE A 205 5.94 -9.69 5.70
N TYR A 206 4.82 -9.38 5.06
CA TYR A 206 4.06 -10.40 4.33
C TYR A 206 4.84 -10.94 3.13
N PHE A 207 5.62 -10.11 2.43
CA PHE A 207 6.45 -10.56 1.31
C PHE A 207 7.66 -11.37 1.76
N LEU A 208 8.20 -11.08 2.96
CA LEU A 208 9.24 -11.90 3.57
C LEU A 208 8.71 -13.29 3.94
N ILE A 209 7.53 -13.37 4.55
CA ILE A 209 6.87 -14.62 4.95
C ILE A 209 6.71 -15.56 3.75
N ILE A 210 6.13 -15.06 2.66
CA ILE A 210 5.85 -15.89 1.47
C ILE A 210 7.06 -16.11 0.56
N GLY A 211 8.09 -15.24 0.67
CA GLY A 211 9.21 -15.18 -0.26
C GLY A 211 10.43 -15.96 0.21
N TYR A 212 10.56 -16.13 1.52
CA TYR A 212 11.74 -16.74 2.13
C TYR A 212 11.33 -17.66 3.28
N LYS A 213 12.02 -18.79 3.41
CA LYS A 213 11.85 -19.72 4.54
C LYS A 213 12.54 -19.16 5.78
N LEU A 214 11.86 -18.25 6.47
CA LEU A 214 12.37 -17.56 7.67
C LEU A 214 11.59 -17.97 8.92
N LYS A 215 12.25 -17.92 10.09
CA LYS A 215 11.54 -17.98 11.37
C LYS A 215 10.82 -16.65 11.61
N PHE A 216 9.74 -16.67 12.39
CA PHE A 216 8.95 -15.45 12.68
C PHE A 216 9.79 -14.30 13.25
N LYS A 217 10.76 -14.59 14.14
CA LYS A 217 11.70 -13.59 14.67
C LYS A 217 12.55 -12.95 13.58
N ASP A 218 12.98 -13.74 12.60
CA ASP A 218 13.81 -13.26 11.49
C ASP A 218 12.99 -12.43 10.50
N VAL A 219 11.71 -12.78 10.28
CA VAL A 219 10.77 -11.94 9.51
C VAL A 219 10.67 -10.54 10.13
N ILE A 220 10.46 -10.47 11.45
CA ILE A 220 10.38 -9.20 12.18
C ILE A 220 11.70 -8.42 12.07
N ARG A 221 12.82 -9.06 12.43
CA ARG A 221 14.15 -8.43 12.39
C ARG A 221 14.48 -7.91 11.00
N ASN A 222 14.31 -8.73 9.97
CA ASN A 222 14.65 -8.38 8.59
C ASN A 222 13.71 -7.30 8.04
N GLY A 223 12.41 -7.36 8.34
CA GLY A 223 11.48 -6.32 7.92
C GLY A 223 11.79 -4.96 8.53
N PHE A 224 12.20 -4.91 9.81
CA PHE A 224 12.66 -3.67 10.44
C PHE A 224 13.98 -3.16 9.83
N LEU A 225 14.96 -4.03 9.61
CA LEU A 225 16.23 -3.64 8.98
C LEU A 225 16.00 -3.04 7.59
N LEU A 226 15.08 -3.60 6.81
CA LEU A 226 14.71 -3.07 5.49
C LEU A 226 13.99 -1.72 5.60
N ALA A 227 13.06 -1.57 6.55
CA ALA A 227 12.37 -0.31 6.80
C ALA A 227 13.34 0.80 7.22
N ILE A 228 14.37 0.49 8.00
CA ILE A 228 15.43 1.44 8.37
C ILE A 228 16.30 1.76 7.16
N ALA A 229 16.78 0.73 6.44
CA ALA A 229 17.66 0.90 5.28
C ALA A 229 17.01 1.68 4.14
N ARG A 230 15.67 1.64 4.03
CA ARG A 230 14.88 2.34 3.01
C ARG A 230 13.86 3.29 3.61
N PHE A 231 14.19 3.91 4.75
CA PHE A 231 13.28 4.76 5.49
C PHE A 231 12.58 5.82 4.63
N PRO A 232 13.28 6.71 3.88
CA PRO A 232 12.60 7.79 3.18
C PRO A 232 11.69 7.25 2.06
N GLN A 233 12.14 6.24 1.30
CA GLN A 233 11.33 5.68 0.22
C GLN A 233 10.12 4.90 0.76
N THR A 234 10.29 4.14 1.85
CA THR A 234 9.19 3.40 2.49
C THR A 234 8.16 4.37 3.06
N LEU A 235 8.62 5.46 3.68
CA LEU A 235 7.76 6.51 4.22
C LEU A 235 6.95 7.18 3.11
N ILE A 236 7.59 7.57 2.00
CA ILE A 236 6.89 8.18 0.85
C ILE A 236 5.79 7.25 0.33
N ILE A 237 6.10 5.96 0.11
CA ILE A 237 5.13 4.99 -0.40
C ILE A 237 3.97 4.80 0.58
N LYS A 238 4.25 4.82 1.88
CA LYS A 238 3.24 4.72 2.93
C LYS A 238 2.38 5.98 3.02
N LEU A 239 2.95 7.16 2.86
CA LEU A 239 2.19 8.42 2.77
C LEU A 239 1.33 8.48 1.50
N MET A 240 1.83 7.98 0.36
CA MET A 240 1.05 7.86 -0.87
C MET A 240 -0.19 6.98 -0.68
N SER A 241 -0.13 5.99 0.21
CA SER A 241 -1.30 5.17 0.52
C SER A 241 -2.44 5.93 1.21
N LEU A 242 -2.17 7.12 1.76
CA LEU A 242 -3.16 8.00 2.37
C LEU A 242 -3.84 8.93 1.37
N ILE A 243 -3.38 8.99 0.12
CA ILE A 243 -3.95 9.86 -0.93
C ILE A 243 -5.46 9.67 -1.10
N PRO A 244 -6.02 8.44 -1.17
CA PRO A 244 -7.47 8.28 -1.30
C PRO A 244 -8.25 8.89 -0.12
N ILE A 245 -7.69 8.82 1.09
CA ILE A 245 -8.31 9.41 2.29
C ILE A 245 -8.21 10.94 2.23
N ALA A 246 -7.05 11.49 1.84
CA ALA A 246 -6.85 12.92 1.68
C ALA A 246 -7.82 13.51 0.63
N ILE A 247 -8.02 12.83 -0.50
CA ILE A 247 -9.03 13.20 -1.51
C ILE A 247 -10.42 13.17 -0.88
N GLY A 248 -10.75 12.14 -0.08
CA GLY A 248 -12.00 12.07 0.67
C GLY A 248 -12.23 13.27 1.59
N VAL A 249 -11.21 13.70 2.33
CA VAL A 249 -11.27 14.89 3.21
C VAL A 249 -11.51 16.17 2.42
N ILE A 250 -10.83 16.34 1.28
CA ILE A 250 -11.03 17.49 0.39
C ILE A 250 -12.48 17.50 -0.12
N ILE A 251 -12.99 16.38 -0.62
CA ILE A 251 -14.39 16.27 -1.08
C ILE A 251 -15.37 16.52 0.09
N ALA A 252 -15.10 15.99 1.28
CA ALA A 252 -15.91 16.22 2.46
C ALA A 252 -16.05 17.72 2.80
N THR A 253 -14.96 18.47 2.61
CA THR A 253 -14.87 19.90 2.94
C THR A 253 -15.56 20.77 1.89
N PHE A 254 -15.37 20.49 0.60
CA PHE A 254 -15.85 21.36 -0.49
C PHE A 254 -17.16 20.93 -1.15
N VAL A 255 -17.52 19.64 -1.08
CA VAL A 255 -18.72 19.09 -1.73
C VAL A 255 -19.73 18.58 -0.70
N GLY A 256 -19.24 17.93 0.34
CA GLY A 256 -20.06 17.47 1.47
C GLY A 256 -19.59 16.14 2.04
N ILE A 257 -19.80 15.97 3.34
CA ILE A 257 -19.28 14.83 4.11
C ILE A 257 -19.73 13.47 3.56
N GLN A 258 -20.95 13.39 3.01
CA GLN A 258 -21.49 12.17 2.41
C GLN A 258 -20.62 11.70 1.22
N TRP A 259 -20.27 12.61 0.31
CA TRP A 259 -19.42 12.32 -0.84
C TRP A 259 -17.98 12.04 -0.44
N GLY A 260 -17.47 12.79 0.55
CA GLY A 260 -16.13 12.58 1.09
C GLY A 260 -15.92 11.22 1.75
N MET A 261 -17.01 10.58 2.20
CA MET A 261 -17.01 9.20 2.68
C MET A 261 -17.23 8.18 1.56
N LEU A 262 -18.23 8.40 0.70
CA LEU A 262 -18.62 7.45 -0.34
C LEU A 262 -17.50 7.22 -1.38
N VAL A 263 -16.78 8.26 -1.78
CA VAL A 263 -15.75 8.15 -2.84
C VAL A 263 -14.58 7.25 -2.40
N PRO A 264 -13.94 7.46 -1.22
CA PRO A 264 -12.92 6.53 -0.74
C PRO A 264 -13.43 5.11 -0.52
N ILE A 265 -14.66 4.95 0.00
CA ILE A 265 -15.27 3.63 0.19
C ILE A 265 -15.42 2.90 -1.16
N ALA A 266 -15.95 3.59 -2.18
CA ALA A 266 -16.09 3.04 -3.52
C ALA A 266 -14.72 2.67 -4.12
N PHE A 267 -13.69 3.50 -3.94
CA PHE A 267 -12.33 3.19 -4.36
C PHE A 267 -11.80 1.90 -3.73
N TYR A 268 -11.89 1.77 -2.40
CA TYR A 268 -11.43 0.58 -1.68
C TYR A 268 -12.28 -0.66 -1.98
N PHE A 269 -13.57 -0.50 -2.27
CA PHE A 269 -14.45 -1.57 -2.71
C PHE A 269 -14.09 -2.12 -4.09
N ILE A 270 -13.74 -1.25 -5.04
CA ILE A 270 -13.46 -1.65 -6.42
C ILE A 270 -12.04 -2.22 -6.56
N ILE A 271 -11.02 -1.51 -6.07
CA ILE A 271 -9.62 -1.89 -6.34
C ILE A 271 -8.61 -1.47 -5.26
N GLY A 272 -8.99 -0.58 -4.34
CA GLY A 272 -8.02 0.12 -3.49
C GLY A 272 -7.15 -0.80 -2.62
N PHE A 273 -7.70 -1.87 -2.04
CA PHE A 273 -6.90 -2.76 -1.20
C PHE A 273 -5.87 -3.56 -2.00
N SER A 274 -6.26 -4.14 -3.13
CA SER A 274 -5.36 -4.92 -3.98
C SER A 274 -4.33 -4.03 -4.69
N LEU A 275 -4.72 -2.83 -5.14
CA LEU A 275 -3.83 -1.87 -5.77
C LEU A 275 -2.73 -1.43 -4.80
N MET A 276 -3.08 -1.06 -3.57
CA MET A 276 -2.08 -0.69 -2.55
C MET A 276 -1.14 -1.86 -2.27
N ARG A 277 -1.66 -3.09 -2.26
CA ARG A 277 -0.82 -4.26 -2.01
C ARG A 277 0.09 -4.58 -3.19
N PHE A 278 -0.36 -4.36 -4.43
CA PHE A 278 0.44 -4.47 -5.63
C PHE A 278 1.56 -3.41 -5.67
N ILE A 279 1.28 -2.16 -5.32
CA ILE A 279 2.31 -1.11 -5.17
C ILE A 279 3.38 -1.55 -4.16
N TYR A 280 2.97 -2.03 -2.98
CA TYR A 280 3.90 -2.53 -1.98
C TYR A 280 4.70 -3.75 -2.47
N ALA A 281 4.08 -4.64 -3.24
CA ALA A 281 4.73 -5.81 -3.79
C ALA A 281 5.83 -5.44 -4.79
N SER A 282 5.51 -4.57 -5.76
CA SER A 282 6.48 -4.10 -6.75
C SER A 282 7.64 -3.36 -6.11
N TYR A 283 7.37 -2.56 -5.09
CA TYR A 283 8.41 -1.91 -4.31
C TYR A 283 9.26 -2.92 -3.50
N ALA A 284 8.63 -3.83 -2.76
CA ALA A 284 9.33 -4.81 -1.94
C ALA A 284 10.20 -5.74 -2.80
N VAL A 285 9.70 -6.20 -3.95
CA VAL A 285 10.48 -7.00 -4.91
C VAL A 285 11.71 -6.22 -5.39
N ALA A 286 11.56 -4.94 -5.76
CA ALA A 286 12.70 -4.11 -6.17
C ALA A 286 13.74 -3.94 -5.04
N VAL A 287 13.29 -3.81 -3.79
CA VAL A 287 14.16 -3.73 -2.61
C VAL A 287 14.87 -5.07 -2.37
N PHE A 288 14.16 -6.20 -2.47
CA PHE A 288 14.70 -7.53 -2.25
C PHE A 288 15.74 -7.90 -3.30
N ASP A 289 15.48 -7.61 -4.57
CA ASP A 289 16.42 -7.87 -5.66
C ASP A 289 17.70 -7.02 -5.53
N LYS A 290 17.62 -5.86 -4.86
CA LYS A 290 18.79 -5.01 -4.60
C LYS A 290 19.56 -5.35 -3.32
N LEU A 291 18.87 -5.82 -2.26
CA LEU A 291 19.47 -5.95 -0.93
C LEU A 291 19.56 -7.38 -0.39
N LEU A 292 18.69 -8.29 -0.83
CA LEU A 292 18.60 -9.66 -0.33
C LEU A 292 19.07 -10.68 -1.36
N ASN A 293 18.45 -10.74 -2.53
CA ASN A 293 18.70 -11.81 -3.51
C ASN A 293 20.16 -11.93 -3.95
N PRO A 294 20.94 -10.83 -4.14
CA PRO A 294 22.36 -10.94 -4.50
C PRO A 294 23.22 -11.65 -3.45
N ARG A 295 22.71 -11.83 -2.24
CA ARG A 295 23.38 -12.49 -1.11
C ARG A 295 22.87 -13.91 -0.85
N ILE A 296 21.96 -14.41 -1.70
CA ILE A 296 21.40 -15.75 -1.61
C ILE A 296 21.84 -16.50 -2.86
N GLU A 297 22.56 -17.59 -2.66
CA GLU A 297 23.08 -18.41 -3.76
C GLU A 297 21.93 -18.93 -4.64
N GLY A 298 22.03 -18.69 -5.96
CA GLY A 298 21.05 -19.14 -6.94
C GLY A 298 19.72 -18.36 -6.96
N ALA A 299 19.56 -17.30 -6.17
CA ALA A 299 18.31 -16.52 -6.18
C ALA A 299 18.17 -15.69 -7.46
N PRO A 300 17.06 -15.81 -8.21
CA PRO A 300 16.85 -15.01 -9.41
C PRO A 300 16.70 -13.52 -9.05
N ILE A 301 17.37 -12.67 -9.83
CA ILE A 301 17.27 -11.21 -9.78
C ILE A 301 16.63 -10.70 -11.06
N ASN A 302 15.96 -9.54 -10.99
CA ASN A 302 15.42 -8.87 -12.18
C ASN A 302 14.40 -9.70 -12.96
N MET A 303 13.66 -10.56 -12.26
CA MET A 303 12.52 -11.28 -12.84
C MET A 303 11.49 -10.32 -13.44
N GLY A 304 11.04 -10.62 -14.65
CA GLY A 304 10.11 -9.81 -15.44
C GLY A 304 10.75 -8.61 -16.14
N LEU A 305 12.06 -8.43 -16.05
CA LEU A 305 12.80 -7.41 -16.80
C LEU A 305 13.55 -8.01 -17.99
N ARG A 306 13.79 -7.16 -18.98
CA ARG A 306 14.66 -7.47 -20.12
C ARG A 306 16.12 -7.65 -19.67
N ASP A 307 16.84 -8.51 -20.37
CA ASP A 307 18.30 -8.65 -20.19
C ASP A 307 19.00 -7.35 -20.60
N ASP A 308 19.96 -6.91 -19.78
CA ASP A 308 20.68 -5.65 -19.94
C ASP A 308 21.36 -5.54 -21.32
N LYS A 309 21.76 -6.67 -21.91
CA LYS A 309 22.34 -6.71 -23.28
C LYS A 309 21.44 -6.08 -24.34
N TYR A 310 20.12 -6.23 -24.22
CA TYR A 310 19.19 -5.60 -25.18
C TYR A 310 19.01 -4.10 -24.92
N ASN A 311 19.30 -3.62 -23.70
CA ASN A 311 19.32 -2.19 -23.42
C ASN A 311 20.53 -1.53 -24.12
N GLU A 312 21.71 -2.15 -24.03
CA GLU A 312 22.93 -1.70 -24.68
C GLU A 312 22.78 -1.63 -26.21
N ILE A 313 22.28 -2.70 -26.84
CA ILE A 313 22.04 -2.76 -28.29
C ILE A 313 21.07 -1.65 -28.74
N GLU A 314 20.02 -1.37 -27.96
CA GLU A 314 19.06 -0.31 -28.31
C GLU A 314 19.66 1.09 -28.15
N GLU A 315 20.56 1.30 -27.19
CA GLU A 315 21.31 2.54 -27.04
C GLU A 315 22.29 2.75 -28.19
N GLU A 316 23.00 1.70 -28.61
CA GLU A 316 23.89 1.74 -29.79
C GLU A 316 23.13 2.06 -31.08
N ILE A 317 21.98 1.43 -31.33
CA ILE A 317 21.13 1.75 -32.49
C ILE A 317 20.66 3.21 -32.45
N LYS A 318 20.25 3.72 -31.28
CA LYS A 318 19.84 5.12 -31.13
C LYS A 318 20.99 6.10 -31.32
N ALA A 319 22.19 5.74 -30.91
CA ALA A 319 23.39 6.53 -31.15
C ALA A 319 23.70 6.58 -32.66
N GLY A 320 23.71 5.43 -33.34
CA GLY A 320 23.91 5.34 -34.78
C GLY A 320 22.87 6.11 -35.59
N MET A 321 21.58 6.03 -35.23
CA MET A 321 20.53 6.82 -35.88
C MET A 321 20.66 8.32 -35.63
N LYS A 322 21.22 8.74 -34.50
CA LYS A 322 21.49 10.17 -34.23
C LYS A 322 22.66 10.67 -35.07
N GLU A 323 23.71 9.86 -35.22
CA GLU A 323 24.84 10.18 -36.10
C GLU A 323 24.40 10.23 -37.56
N GLU A 324 23.61 9.26 -38.03
CA GLU A 324 23.08 9.24 -39.39
C GLU A 324 22.18 10.45 -39.69
N ASN A 325 21.26 10.80 -38.78
CA ASN A 325 20.45 12.01 -38.90
C ASN A 325 21.27 13.31 -38.81
N ALA A 326 22.36 13.34 -38.03
CA ALA A 326 23.25 14.49 -37.98
C ALA A 326 24.02 14.67 -39.31
N VAL A 327 24.46 13.57 -39.93
CA VAL A 327 25.08 13.59 -41.26
C VAL A 327 24.09 14.06 -42.33
N TYR A 328 22.83 13.62 -42.29
CA TYR A 328 21.83 14.13 -43.24
C TYR A 328 21.54 15.63 -43.07
N ILE A 329 21.58 16.17 -41.85
CA ILE A 329 21.41 17.60 -41.59
C ILE A 329 22.64 18.39 -42.07
N GLU A 330 23.87 17.90 -41.86
CA GLU A 330 25.08 18.56 -42.36
C GLU A 330 25.19 18.53 -43.90
N VAL A 331 24.65 17.49 -44.57
CA VAL A 331 24.67 17.39 -46.04
C VAL A 331 23.61 18.27 -46.71
N GLU A 332 22.50 18.61 -46.03
CA GLU A 332 21.48 19.55 -46.54
C GLU A 332 21.91 21.02 -46.49
N ASP A 333 22.86 21.39 -45.61
CA ASP A 333 23.34 22.77 -45.44
C ASP A 333 24.49 23.16 -46.41
N ASP A 334 24.98 22.22 -47.23
CA ASP A 334 26.15 22.41 -48.12
C ASP A 334 25.77 22.54 -49.62
N GLU A 335 24.48 22.72 -49.96
CA GLU A 335 24.11 23.09 -51.33
C GLU A 335 24.60 24.52 -51.67
N PRO A 336 25.42 24.71 -52.73
CA PRO A 336 25.98 26.02 -53.04
C PRO A 336 24.86 26.98 -53.45
N LYS A 337 24.73 28.09 -52.70
CA LYS A 337 23.91 29.23 -53.10
C LYS A 337 24.38 29.73 -54.46
N VAL A 338 23.55 29.53 -55.47
CA VAL A 338 23.71 30.15 -56.78
C VAL A 338 23.36 31.63 -56.61
N ASP A 339 24.38 32.49 -56.61
CA ASP A 339 24.22 33.93 -56.71
C ASP A 339 23.54 34.28 -58.05
N LEU A 340 22.41 35.00 -57.96
CA LEU A 340 21.74 35.68 -59.07
C LEU A 340 21.96 37.20 -58.96
#